data_AF-A0AAU3VKN2-F1
#
_entry.id   AF-A0AAU3VKN2-F1
#
_cell.length_a   1.000
_cell.length_b   1.000
_cell.length_c   1.000
_cell.angle_alpha   90.00
_cell.angle_beta   90.00
_cell.angle_gamma   90.00
#
_symmetry.space_group_name_H-M   'P 1'
#
loop_
_entity.id
_entity.type
_entity.pdbx_description
1 polymer ?
#
loop_
_entity_poly.entity_id
_entity_poly.type
_entity_poly.pdbx_seq_one_letter_code
_entity_poly.pdbx_strand_id
1 'polypeptide(L)'
;MPSTLPHREPLEISAWSYERRWSIRGTEPFQSLALIDGRTENLAEIATAARAWHDGAALHDIRRAAPFVHLTGRLEVPDHDPERLTESEWQGLRLEAAEMEYDWHETHQSLIEAAYAEPALRALYPFTSHWALRFSTTTRPRLTVVGPYLAAKGDGTYGVGRSIAKEDLGVFTTAKEAVALAVHHLPPGVAPVALGG
;
A
#
# COMPACT_ATOMS: atom_id res chain seq x y z
N MET A 1 -18.78 7.93 9.71
CA MET A 1 -18.82 8.02 11.19
C MET A 1 -17.56 8.72 11.67
N PRO A 2 -17.61 9.91 12.29
CA PRO A 2 -16.39 10.62 12.69
C PRO A 2 -15.58 9.83 13.73
N SER A 3 -14.26 9.98 13.76
CA SER A 3 -13.41 9.49 14.84
C SER A 3 -13.15 10.57 15.89
N THR A 4 -12.87 10.17 17.12
CA THR A 4 -12.32 11.04 18.17
C THR A 4 -10.84 11.35 17.95
N LEU A 5 -10.15 10.55 17.12
CA LEU A 5 -8.76 10.80 16.74
C LEU A 5 -8.70 11.74 15.53
N PRO A 6 -7.93 12.85 15.60
CA PRO A 6 -7.89 13.86 14.54
C PRO A 6 -7.14 13.41 13.28
N HIS A 7 -6.35 12.34 13.37
CA HIS A 7 -5.58 11.76 12.26
C HIS A 7 -6.33 10.63 11.54
N ARG A 8 -7.64 10.50 11.79
CA ARG A 8 -8.53 9.56 11.10
C ARG A 8 -9.64 10.33 10.42
N GLU A 9 -9.90 10.00 9.16
CA GLU A 9 -11.12 10.46 8.49
C GLU A 9 -12.36 9.80 9.10
N PRO A 10 -13.56 10.37 8.88
CA PRO A 10 -14.79 9.66 9.19
C PRO A 10 -14.81 8.30 8.48
N LEU A 11 -15.13 7.23 9.23
CA LEU A 11 -15.31 5.90 8.66
C LEU A 11 -16.38 5.95 7.58
N GLU A 12 -16.01 5.58 6.37
CA GLU A 12 -16.94 5.39 5.26
C GLU A 12 -17.67 4.07 5.46
N ILE A 13 -18.99 4.10 5.27
CA ILE A 13 -19.84 2.91 5.33
C ILE A 13 -20.69 2.92 4.06
N SER A 14 -20.59 1.85 3.28
CA SER A 14 -21.32 1.69 2.02
C SER A 14 -22.24 0.48 2.10
N ALA A 15 -23.41 0.57 1.47
CA ALA A 15 -24.39 -0.49 1.38
C ALA A 15 -24.69 -0.81 -0.09
N TRP A 16 -24.87 -2.09 -0.40
CA TRP A 16 -25.17 -2.55 -1.75
C TRP A 16 -26.67 -2.41 -2.01
N SER A 17 -27.05 -2.06 -3.24
CA SER A 17 -28.45 -1.81 -3.61
C SER A 17 -29.25 -3.09 -3.88
N TYR A 18 -28.58 -4.22 -4.16
CA TYR A 18 -29.22 -5.45 -4.64
C TYR A 18 -29.00 -6.67 -3.72
N GLU A 19 -28.10 -6.57 -2.75
CA GLU A 19 -27.78 -7.65 -1.81
C GLU A 19 -27.55 -7.06 -0.41
N ARG A 20 -27.79 -7.87 0.63
CA ARG A 20 -27.52 -7.49 2.02
C ARG A 20 -26.02 -7.55 2.32
N ARG A 21 -25.29 -6.60 1.76
CA ARG A 21 -23.85 -6.49 1.92
C ARG A 21 -23.48 -5.05 2.25
N TRP A 22 -22.55 -4.90 3.17
CA TRP A 22 -21.99 -3.63 3.61
C TRP A 22 -20.47 -3.69 3.54
N SER A 23 -19.86 -2.52 3.40
CA SER A 23 -18.41 -2.36 3.55
C SER A 23 -18.09 -1.18 4.42
N ILE A 24 -16.93 -1.24 5.05
CA ILE A 24 -16.32 -0.09 5.71
C ILE A 24 -15.01 0.26 5.04
N ARG A 25 -14.62 1.53 5.15
CA ARG A 25 -13.27 1.98 4.82
C ARG A 25 -12.87 3.07 5.80
N GLY A 26 -11.77 2.84 6.52
CA GLY A 26 -11.19 3.81 7.45
C GLY A 26 -9.85 4.27 6.92
N THR A 27 -9.69 5.57 6.68
CA THR A 27 -8.50 6.15 6.08
C THR A 27 -7.82 7.17 7.00
N GLU A 28 -6.54 7.42 6.75
CA GLU A 28 -5.88 8.63 7.22
C GLU A 28 -6.12 9.79 6.22
N PRO A 29 -6.15 11.06 6.69
CA PRO A 29 -6.58 12.20 5.87
C PRO A 29 -5.52 12.67 4.86
N PHE A 30 -4.23 12.48 5.15
CA PHE A 30 -3.16 13.11 4.38
C PHE A 30 -2.92 12.44 3.03
N GLN A 31 -2.82 11.11 2.98
CA GLN A 31 -2.63 10.35 1.73
C GLN A 31 -3.93 9.69 1.24
N SER A 32 -5.02 9.78 2.01
CA SER A 32 -6.29 9.10 1.74
C SER A 32 -6.15 7.58 1.59
N LEU A 33 -5.18 6.99 2.29
CA LEU A 33 -4.92 5.55 2.23
C LEU A 33 -5.72 4.81 3.31
N ALA A 34 -6.24 3.64 2.96
CA ALA A 34 -7.01 2.82 3.88
C ALA A 34 -6.09 2.21 4.94
N LEU A 35 -6.41 2.43 6.21
CA LEU A 35 -5.83 1.76 7.37
C LEU A 35 -6.58 0.46 7.67
N ILE A 36 -7.91 0.50 7.48
CA ILE A 36 -8.78 -0.66 7.57
C ILE A 36 -9.80 -0.66 6.43
N ASP A 37 -10.22 -1.84 6.03
CA ASP A 37 -11.40 -2.06 5.21
C ASP A 37 -12.08 -3.36 5.63
N GLY A 38 -13.16 -3.73 4.93
CA GLY A 38 -13.83 -4.99 5.20
C GLY A 38 -15.22 -5.02 4.62
N ARG A 39 -15.75 -6.23 4.44
CA ARG A 39 -17.10 -6.47 3.95
C ARG A 39 -17.80 -7.49 4.83
N THR A 40 -19.09 -7.29 5.09
CA THR A 40 -19.91 -8.22 5.86
C THR A 40 -21.37 -8.15 5.41
N GLU A 41 -22.12 -9.22 5.68
CA GLU A 41 -23.57 -9.31 5.52
C GLU A 41 -24.33 -9.08 6.84
N ASN A 42 -23.58 -8.73 7.90
CA ASN A 42 -24.11 -8.49 9.23
C ASN A 42 -23.95 -7.01 9.64
N LEU A 43 -25.07 -6.28 9.64
CA LEU A 43 -25.07 -4.86 10.02
C LEU A 43 -24.66 -4.62 11.49
N ALA A 44 -24.84 -5.59 12.38
CA ALA A 44 -24.41 -5.45 13.77
C ALA A 44 -22.87 -5.39 13.88
N GLU A 45 -22.16 -6.11 13.03
CA GLU A 45 -20.70 -6.05 12.96
C GLU A 45 -20.21 -4.68 12.47
N ILE A 46 -20.90 -4.09 11.48
CA ILE A 46 -20.63 -2.72 11.04
C ILE A 46 -20.77 -1.74 12.19
N ALA A 47 -21.83 -1.86 13.01
CA ALA A 47 -22.04 -0.99 14.16
C ALA A 47 -20.92 -1.13 15.20
N THR A 48 -20.46 -2.35 15.48
CA THR A 48 -19.32 -2.63 16.37
C THR A 48 -18.04 -1.99 15.85
N ALA A 49 -17.70 -2.17 14.57
CA ALA A 49 -16.53 -1.57 13.96
C ALA A 49 -16.60 -0.04 13.95
N ALA A 50 -17.76 0.52 13.59
CA ALA A 50 -18.00 1.96 13.56
C ALA A 50 -17.86 2.60 14.93
N ARG A 51 -18.33 1.92 15.98
CA ARG A 51 -18.17 2.37 17.37
C ARG A 51 -16.71 2.36 17.79
N ALA A 52 -15.98 1.28 17.52
CA ALA A 52 -14.56 1.18 17.88
C ALA A 52 -13.71 2.22 17.12
N TRP A 53 -14.01 2.46 15.84
CA TRP A 53 -13.37 3.55 15.07
C TRP A 53 -13.68 4.93 15.64
N HIS A 54 -14.94 5.19 16.00
CA HIS A 54 -15.38 6.43 16.62
C HIS A 54 -14.62 6.70 17.93
N ASP A 55 -14.57 5.69 18.81
CA ASP A 55 -13.93 5.79 20.14
C ASP A 55 -12.40 5.86 20.06
N GLY A 56 -11.80 5.81 18.86
CA GLY A 56 -10.36 5.94 18.69
C GLY A 56 -9.58 4.68 19.10
N ALA A 57 -10.24 3.51 19.09
CA ALA A 57 -9.58 2.25 19.42
C ALA A 57 -8.41 1.98 18.45
N ALA A 58 -7.37 1.30 18.94
CA ALA A 58 -6.25 0.89 18.09
C ALA A 58 -6.74 -0.06 16.99
N LEU A 59 -6.12 -0.02 15.80
CA LEU A 59 -6.60 -0.78 14.63
C LEU A 59 -6.76 -2.30 14.93
N HIS A 60 -5.81 -2.88 15.66
CA HIS A 60 -5.87 -4.28 16.07
C HIS A 60 -7.04 -4.58 17.03
N ASP A 61 -7.41 -3.64 17.90
CA ASP A 61 -8.55 -3.78 18.79
C ASP A 61 -9.88 -3.69 18.04
N ILE A 62 -9.93 -2.85 16.99
CA ILE A 62 -11.09 -2.78 16.07
C ILE A 62 -11.29 -4.15 15.40
N ARG A 63 -10.24 -4.75 14.83
CA ARG A 63 -10.32 -6.11 14.25
C ARG A 63 -10.71 -7.16 15.28
N ARG A 64 -10.20 -7.07 16.51
CA ARG A 64 -10.57 -8.00 17.59
C ARG A 64 -12.05 -7.91 17.94
N ALA A 65 -12.63 -6.71 17.96
CA ALA A 65 -14.05 -6.50 18.25
C ALA A 65 -14.96 -6.86 17.05
N ALA A 66 -14.47 -6.66 15.84
CA ALA A 66 -15.19 -6.90 14.60
C ALA A 66 -14.29 -7.69 13.60
N PRO A 67 -14.30 -9.03 13.65
CA PRO A 67 -13.36 -9.87 12.90
C PRO A 67 -13.41 -9.74 11.36
N PHE A 68 -14.52 -9.23 10.79
CA PHE A 68 -14.61 -8.93 9.35
C PHE A 68 -13.70 -7.76 8.92
N VAL A 69 -13.20 -6.98 9.88
CA VAL A 69 -12.30 -5.86 9.61
C VAL A 69 -10.92 -6.41 9.22
N HIS A 70 -10.52 -6.03 8.02
CA HIS A 70 -9.22 -6.29 7.46
C HIS A 70 -8.28 -5.11 7.75
N LEU A 71 -7.07 -5.42 8.22
CA LEU A 71 -6.03 -4.43 8.48
C LEU A 71 -5.15 -4.38 7.24
N THR A 72 -5.00 -3.22 6.62
CA THR A 72 -4.29 -3.12 5.34
C THR A 72 -2.76 -3.19 5.46
N GLY A 73 -2.23 -3.46 6.65
CA GLY A 73 -0.79 -3.42 6.96
C GLY A 73 -0.24 -2.00 7.16
N ARG A 74 -0.99 -0.96 6.77
CA ARG A 74 -0.60 0.45 6.93
C ARG A 74 -0.71 0.91 8.38
N LEU A 75 0.15 1.85 8.75
CA LEU A 75 0.32 2.36 10.10
C LEU A 75 -0.35 3.73 10.28
N GLU A 76 -0.73 4.03 11.52
CA GLU A 76 -1.13 5.39 11.90
C GLU A 76 0.13 6.25 12.12
N VAL A 77 0.23 7.35 11.38
CA VAL A 77 1.37 8.28 11.44
C VAL A 77 0.84 9.72 11.64
N PRO A 78 0.45 10.09 12.89
CA PRO A 78 -0.25 11.35 13.15
C PRO A 78 0.57 12.62 12.92
N ASP A 79 1.89 12.50 12.96
CA ASP A 79 2.86 13.58 12.72
C ASP A 79 3.24 13.73 11.24
N HIS A 80 2.72 12.86 10.37
CA HIS A 80 3.06 12.76 8.96
C HIS A 80 4.57 12.64 8.71
N ASP A 81 5.31 11.98 9.61
CA ASP A 81 6.73 11.72 9.40
C ASP A 81 6.96 10.94 8.08
N PRO A 82 7.71 11.49 7.10
CA PRO A 82 7.84 10.89 5.77
C PRO A 82 8.46 9.48 5.76
N GLU A 83 9.39 9.20 6.67
CA GLU A 83 10.03 7.87 6.78
C GLU A 83 9.02 6.84 7.29
N ARG A 84 8.24 7.20 8.33
CA ARG A 84 7.17 6.33 8.85
C ARG A 84 6.02 6.14 7.86
N LEU A 85 5.66 7.16 7.08
CA LEU A 85 4.67 7.03 6.01
C LEU A 85 5.17 6.10 4.89
N THR A 86 6.47 6.16 4.59
CA THR A 86 7.13 5.27 3.62
C THR A 86 7.13 3.82 4.10
N GLU A 87 7.54 3.59 5.35
CA GLU A 87 7.50 2.27 5.97
C GLU A 87 6.06 1.72 6.03
N SER A 88 5.09 2.57 6.37
CA SER A 88 3.67 2.22 6.35
C SER A 88 3.20 1.72 4.97
N GLU A 89 3.58 2.41 3.89
CA GLU A 89 3.20 2.00 2.53
C GLU A 89 3.93 0.71 2.11
N TRP A 90 5.18 0.51 2.53
CA TRP A 90 5.87 -0.77 2.35
C TRP A 90 5.15 -1.93 3.02
N GLN A 91 4.77 -1.79 4.30
CA GLN A 91 4.02 -2.83 5.00
C GLN A 91 2.67 -3.10 4.33
N GLY A 92 2.00 -2.05 3.84
CA GLY A 92 0.77 -2.21 3.08
C GLY A 92 0.94 -3.00 1.79
N LEU A 93 1.96 -2.67 0.99
CA LEU A 93 2.26 -3.39 -0.25
C LEU A 93 2.69 -4.83 -0.02
N ARG A 94 3.45 -5.10 1.05
CA ARG A 94 3.86 -6.47 1.40
C ARG A 94 2.68 -7.32 1.81
N LEU A 95 1.75 -6.77 2.60
CA LEU A 95 0.52 -7.49 2.97
C LEU A 95 -0.39 -7.71 1.75
N GLU A 96 -0.65 -6.67 0.96
CA GLU A 96 -1.42 -6.77 -0.28
C GLU A 96 -0.83 -7.83 -1.22
N ALA A 97 0.49 -7.82 -1.38
CA ALA A 97 1.20 -8.80 -2.17
C ALA A 97 1.21 -10.19 -1.55
N ALA A 98 1.01 -10.37 -0.24
CA ALA A 98 0.92 -11.64 0.48
C ALA A 98 -0.48 -12.26 0.46
N GLU A 99 -1.53 -11.45 0.33
CA GLU A 99 -2.93 -11.87 0.37
C GLU A 99 -3.57 -11.96 -1.04
N MET A 100 -2.81 -11.64 -2.08
CA MET A 100 -3.30 -11.62 -3.46
C MET A 100 -3.71 -13.02 -3.95
N GLU A 101 -4.93 -13.13 -4.47
CA GLU A 101 -5.52 -14.40 -4.96
C GLU A 101 -5.41 -14.56 -6.50
N TYR A 102 -4.29 -14.14 -7.09
CA TYR A 102 -4.02 -14.32 -8.53
C TYR A 102 -2.94 -15.38 -8.77
N ASP A 103 -3.01 -16.10 -9.90
CA ASP A 103 -2.02 -17.15 -10.24
C ASP A 103 -0.57 -16.63 -10.32
N TRP A 104 -0.37 -15.32 -10.49
CA TRP A 104 0.93 -14.65 -10.55
C TRP A 104 1.36 -14.01 -9.22
N HIS A 105 0.60 -14.24 -8.14
CA HIS A 105 0.83 -13.73 -6.80
C HIS A 105 2.26 -14.00 -6.29
N GLU A 106 2.77 -15.23 -6.43
CA GLU A 106 4.13 -15.57 -5.96
C GLU A 106 5.21 -14.73 -6.67
N THR A 107 5.02 -14.45 -7.96
CA THR A 107 5.93 -13.62 -8.76
C THR A 107 5.85 -12.17 -8.31
N HIS A 108 4.64 -11.66 -8.06
CA HIS A 108 4.46 -10.31 -7.53
C HIS A 108 5.06 -10.14 -6.13
N GLN A 109 4.76 -11.07 -5.22
CA GLN A 109 5.28 -11.08 -3.87
C GLN A 109 6.81 -11.12 -3.87
N SER A 110 7.39 -11.97 -4.72
CA SER A 110 8.86 -12.03 -4.89
C SER A 110 9.45 -10.69 -5.33
N LEU A 111 8.77 -9.94 -6.20
CA LEU A 111 9.19 -8.60 -6.60
C LEU A 111 9.15 -7.60 -5.44
N ILE A 112 8.03 -7.56 -4.70
CA ILE A 112 7.86 -6.63 -3.57
C ILE A 112 8.89 -6.92 -2.47
N GLU A 113 9.08 -8.19 -2.10
CA GLU A 113 10.05 -8.57 -1.08
C GLU A 113 11.49 -8.29 -1.51
N ALA A 114 11.85 -8.54 -2.77
CA ALA A 114 13.18 -8.23 -3.28
C ALA A 114 13.45 -6.72 -3.30
N ALA A 115 12.45 -5.90 -3.66
CA ALA A 115 12.58 -4.45 -3.65
C ALA A 115 12.67 -3.89 -2.21
N TYR A 116 11.86 -4.41 -1.29
CA TYR A 116 11.90 -4.03 0.13
C TYR A 116 13.25 -4.42 0.78
N ALA A 117 13.84 -5.54 0.38
CA ALA A 117 15.14 -5.97 0.89
C ALA A 117 16.29 -5.02 0.47
N GLU A 118 16.15 -4.26 -0.62
CA GLU A 118 17.19 -3.34 -1.08
C GLU A 118 17.12 -1.98 -0.37
N PRO A 119 18.14 -1.57 0.42
CA PRO A 119 18.09 -0.34 1.21
C PRO A 119 17.83 0.92 0.38
N ALA A 120 18.39 1.00 -0.83
CA ALA A 120 18.22 2.16 -1.71
C ALA A 120 16.76 2.34 -2.19
N LEU A 121 16.05 1.24 -2.41
CA LEU A 121 14.63 1.28 -2.79
C LEU A 121 13.74 1.40 -1.57
N ARG A 122 14.06 0.73 -0.46
CA ARG A 122 13.30 0.81 0.79
C ARG A 122 13.26 2.23 1.36
N ALA A 123 14.30 3.03 1.14
CA ALA A 123 14.34 4.43 1.53
C ALA A 123 13.44 5.36 0.68
N LEU A 124 12.93 4.89 -0.47
CA LEU A 124 12.02 5.62 -1.33
C LEU A 124 10.56 5.28 -0.98
N TYR A 125 9.66 6.23 -1.23
CA TYR A 125 8.22 5.99 -1.10
C TYR A 125 7.76 5.04 -2.22
N PRO A 126 7.29 3.82 -1.90
CA PRO A 126 6.85 2.88 -2.91
C PRO A 126 5.39 3.19 -3.31
N PHE A 127 5.03 2.89 -4.54
CA PHE A 127 3.62 2.87 -4.95
C PHE A 127 3.43 1.96 -6.16
N THR A 128 2.21 1.46 -6.33
CA THR A 128 1.83 0.69 -7.51
C THR A 128 0.99 1.53 -8.47
N SER A 129 1.20 1.32 -9.78
CA SER A 129 0.33 1.82 -10.85
C SER A 129 0.25 0.77 -11.93
N HIS A 130 -0.96 0.31 -12.27
CA HIS A 130 -1.17 -0.79 -13.22
C HIS A 130 -0.35 -2.04 -12.85
N TRP A 131 -0.32 -2.40 -11.57
CA TRP A 131 0.47 -3.53 -11.01
C TRP A 131 2.00 -3.40 -11.09
N ALA A 132 2.52 -2.32 -11.69
CA ALA A 132 3.93 -2.00 -11.67
C ALA A 132 4.33 -1.27 -10.39
N LEU A 133 5.39 -1.73 -9.73
CA LEU A 133 6.04 -1.08 -8.60
C LEU A 133 6.88 0.11 -9.10
N ARG A 134 6.73 1.24 -8.41
CA ARG A 134 7.40 2.50 -8.71
C ARG A 134 7.84 3.17 -7.41
N PHE A 135 8.75 4.13 -7.55
CA PHE A 135 9.36 4.83 -6.42
C PHE A 135 9.23 6.34 -6.56
N SER A 136 9.16 7.01 -5.43
CA SER A 136 9.05 8.46 -5.34
C SER A 136 9.95 9.00 -4.22
N THR A 137 10.50 10.19 -4.42
CA THR A 137 11.23 10.94 -3.38
C THR A 137 10.31 11.74 -2.47
N THR A 138 9.01 11.77 -2.77
CA THR A 138 7.99 12.36 -1.92
C THR A 138 6.85 11.37 -1.66
N THR A 139 6.20 11.48 -0.50
CA THR A 139 4.98 10.70 -0.20
C THR A 139 3.79 11.13 -1.07
N ARG A 140 2.65 10.45 -0.97
CA ARG A 140 1.37 10.98 -1.47
C ARG A 140 0.95 12.24 -0.67
N PRO A 141 0.04 13.07 -1.21
CA PRO A 141 -0.60 12.97 -2.54
C PRO A 141 0.27 13.40 -3.72
N ARG A 142 1.33 14.20 -3.51
CA ARG A 142 2.17 14.71 -4.61
C ARG A 142 3.47 13.92 -4.74
N LEU A 143 3.48 12.97 -5.67
CA LEU A 143 4.61 12.07 -5.95
C LEU A 143 5.65 12.70 -6.90
N THR A 144 6.92 12.64 -6.50
CA THR A 144 8.09 12.99 -7.30
C THR A 144 8.78 11.70 -7.71
N VAL A 145 8.27 11.11 -8.80
CA VAL A 145 8.64 9.78 -9.28
C VAL A 145 10.10 9.74 -9.74
N VAL A 146 10.81 8.70 -9.32
CA VAL A 146 12.23 8.48 -9.66
C VAL A 146 12.49 7.03 -10.06
N GLY A 147 13.56 6.84 -10.83
CA GLY A 147 13.99 5.52 -11.26
C GLY A 147 13.05 4.85 -12.27
N PRO A 148 13.36 3.61 -12.66
CA PRO A 148 12.50 2.81 -13.51
C PRO A 148 11.31 2.23 -12.73
N TYR A 149 10.32 1.74 -13.47
CA TYR A 149 9.30 0.87 -12.89
C TYR A 149 9.73 -0.59 -12.97
N LEU A 150 9.18 -1.39 -12.07
CA LEU A 150 9.34 -2.83 -11.99
C LEU A 150 7.98 -3.49 -12.16
N ALA A 151 7.88 -4.53 -12.99
CA ALA A 151 6.63 -5.28 -13.15
C ALA A 151 6.89 -6.78 -13.01
N ALA A 152 6.03 -7.46 -12.24
CA ALA A 152 5.93 -8.90 -12.24
C ALA A 152 4.94 -9.33 -13.33
N LYS A 153 5.26 -10.37 -14.08
CA LYS A 153 4.40 -10.89 -15.14
C LYS A 153 3.84 -12.26 -14.79
N GLY A 154 2.72 -12.60 -15.42
CA GLY A 154 2.09 -13.92 -15.24
C GLY A 154 2.89 -15.09 -15.79
N ASP A 155 3.94 -14.85 -16.58
CA ASP A 155 4.88 -15.88 -17.04
C ASP A 155 6.06 -16.12 -16.08
N GLY A 156 6.06 -15.47 -14.90
CA GLY A 156 7.12 -15.59 -13.91
C GLY A 156 8.34 -14.69 -14.17
N THR A 157 8.32 -13.85 -15.19
CA THR A 157 9.40 -12.91 -15.50
C THR A 157 9.18 -11.52 -14.89
N TYR A 158 10.25 -10.74 -14.83
CA TYR A 158 10.29 -9.41 -14.24
C TYR A 158 10.74 -8.37 -15.27
N GLY A 159 9.87 -7.42 -15.58
CA GLY A 159 10.16 -6.32 -16.50
C GLY A 159 10.73 -5.10 -15.78
N VAL A 160 11.70 -4.43 -16.42
CA VAL A 160 12.23 -3.13 -15.99
C VAL A 160 12.12 -2.15 -17.15
N GLY A 161 11.62 -0.95 -16.90
CA GLY A 161 11.54 0.06 -17.95
C GLY A 161 11.35 1.49 -17.45
N ARG A 162 11.43 2.44 -18.38
CA ARG A 162 11.25 3.88 -18.09
C ARG A 162 9.78 4.33 -18.13
N SER A 163 8.92 3.54 -18.75
CA SER A 163 7.49 3.82 -18.88
C SER A 163 6.70 2.52 -18.93
N ILE A 164 5.52 2.47 -18.30
CA ILE A 164 4.66 1.27 -18.20
C ILE A 164 4.41 0.60 -19.57
N ALA A 165 4.45 1.37 -20.67
CA ALA A 165 4.25 0.86 -22.02
C ALA A 165 5.47 0.12 -22.61
N LYS A 166 6.68 0.23 -22.02
CA LYS A 166 7.93 -0.31 -22.56
C LYS A 166 8.88 -0.75 -21.45
N GLU A 167 9.21 -2.04 -21.47
CA GLU A 167 10.27 -2.66 -20.67
C GLU A 167 11.63 -2.52 -21.36
N ASP A 168 11.98 -1.27 -21.69
CA ASP A 168 13.13 -0.93 -22.51
C ASP A 168 14.49 -1.15 -21.80
N LEU A 169 14.48 -1.44 -20.50
CA LEU A 169 15.69 -1.71 -19.72
C LEU A 169 15.97 -3.21 -19.59
N GLY A 170 14.96 -4.07 -19.76
CA GLY A 170 15.15 -5.51 -19.86
C GLY A 170 14.05 -6.33 -19.20
N VAL A 171 14.14 -7.64 -19.42
CA VAL A 171 13.29 -8.67 -18.80
C VAL A 171 14.20 -9.69 -18.12
N PHE A 172 13.86 -10.06 -16.89
CA PHE A 172 14.68 -10.90 -16.01
C PHE A 172 13.89 -12.11 -15.55
N THR A 173 14.61 -13.19 -15.22
CA THR A 173 14.01 -14.41 -14.68
C THR A 173 13.96 -14.39 -13.15
N THR A 174 14.62 -13.42 -12.50
CA THR A 174 14.58 -13.25 -11.05
C THR A 174 14.26 -11.82 -10.63
N ALA A 175 13.52 -11.68 -9.52
CA ALA A 175 13.21 -10.38 -8.93
C ALA A 175 14.47 -9.60 -8.52
N LYS A 176 15.49 -10.31 -8.01
CA LYS A 176 16.75 -9.71 -7.56
C LYS A 176 17.52 -9.04 -8.70
N GLU A 177 17.57 -9.66 -9.88
CA GLU A 177 18.24 -9.07 -11.05
C GLU A 177 17.51 -7.82 -11.54
N ALA A 178 16.16 -7.87 -11.61
CA ALA A 178 15.35 -6.72 -11.98
C ALA A 178 15.54 -5.56 -11.00
N VAL A 179 15.53 -5.84 -9.68
CA VAL A 179 15.77 -4.87 -8.62
C VAL A 179 17.19 -4.29 -8.70
N ALA A 180 18.21 -5.11 -8.90
CA ALA A 180 19.59 -4.64 -9.04
C ALA A 180 19.75 -3.68 -10.22
N LEU A 181 19.10 -3.98 -11.36
CA LEU A 181 19.07 -3.06 -12.49
C LEU A 181 18.31 -1.77 -12.16
N ALA A 182 17.19 -1.85 -11.45
CA ALA A 182 16.45 -0.66 -11.04
C ALA A 182 17.28 0.26 -10.14
N VAL A 183 18.00 -0.32 -9.16
CA VAL A 183 18.93 0.41 -8.29
C VAL A 183 20.05 1.07 -9.10
N HIS A 184 20.62 0.35 -10.07
CA HIS A 184 21.66 0.90 -10.95
C HIS A 184 21.18 2.15 -11.74
N HIS A 185 19.90 2.22 -12.06
CA HIS A 185 19.30 3.35 -12.78
C HIS A 185 18.69 4.43 -11.87
N LEU A 186 18.87 4.35 -10.55
CA LEU A 186 18.46 5.43 -9.66
C LEU A 186 19.35 6.68 -9.88
N PRO A 187 18.77 7.89 -9.75
CA PRO A 187 19.56 9.10 -9.72
C PRO A 187 20.61 9.06 -8.59
N PRO A 188 21.84 9.54 -8.79
CA PRO A 188 22.80 9.63 -7.70
C PRO A 188 22.34 10.65 -6.65
N GLY A 189 22.62 10.38 -5.38
CA GLY A 189 22.34 11.33 -4.30
C GLY A 189 20.86 11.55 -4.02
N VAL A 190 20.03 10.50 -4.15
CA VAL A 190 18.63 10.51 -3.71
C VAL A 190 18.58 10.99 -2.26
N ALA A 191 17.92 12.13 -2.04
CA ALA A 191 17.70 12.67 -0.71
C ALA A 191 16.72 11.79 0.08
N PRO A 192 16.71 11.87 1.43
CA PRO A 192 15.66 11.27 2.23
C PRO A 192 14.27 11.66 1.72
N VAL A 193 13.32 10.74 1.83
CA VAL A 193 11.94 10.97 1.40
C VAL A 193 11.36 12.20 2.09
N ALA A 194 10.76 13.08 1.31
CA ALA A 194 10.11 14.29 1.80
C ALA A 194 8.58 14.15 1.78
N LEU A 195 7.90 15.01 2.53
CA LEU A 195 6.44 15.04 2.54
C LEU A 195 5.91 15.56 1.20
N GLY A 196 5.03 14.81 0.54
CA GLY A 196 4.38 15.22 -0.69
C GLY A 196 3.11 16.04 -0.43
N GLY A 197 3.25 17.22 0.17
CA GLY A 197 2.12 18.09 0.53
C GLY A 197 1.50 18.75 -0.66
#